data_AF-A0A1H7IQZ2-F1
#
_entry.id   AF-A0A1H7IQZ2-F1
#
_cell.length_a   1.000
_cell.length_b   1.000
_cell.length_c   1.000
_cell.angle_alpha   90.00
_cell.angle_beta   90.00
_cell.angle_gamma   90.00
#
_symmetry.space_group_name_H-M   'P 1'
#
loop_
_entity.id
_entity.type
_entity.pdbx_description
1 polymer ?
#
loop_
_entity_poly.entity_id
_entity_poly.type
_entity_poly.pdbx_seq_one_letter_code
_entity_poly.pdbx_strand_id
1 'polypeptide(L)'
;MIQMLNTKTIGGQIYPAGSVVSLNSAIEAQLIASADAARTVLPALVAQAYAGWSRDSTNSASDTSWVTLANVTVPAGTMGLNSKLVIISDYDYTSSAVQKYPGVDWGGLNFAGPTVSASGGAKYLYEIANANSLAIQKILNSTSYGGTSGGHDTYAVDTTYDAAITFKCKWAAPAASERITLLGYSIWHYPGS
;
A
#
# COMPACT_ATOMS: atom_id res chain seq x y z
N MET A 1 7.85 3.04 19.82
CA MET A 1 8.31 1.63 19.84
C MET A 1 9.81 1.58 19.88
N ILE A 2 10.32 0.68 20.72
CA ILE A 2 11.75 0.43 20.93
C ILE A 2 12.01 -1.07 20.99
N GLN A 3 13.23 -1.48 20.65
CA GLN A 3 13.73 -2.83 20.86
C GLN A 3 14.66 -2.79 22.06
N MET A 4 14.36 -3.64 23.03
CA MET A 4 15.18 -3.78 24.23
C MET A 4 16.53 -4.38 23.84
N LEU A 5 17.62 -3.68 24.13
CA LEU A 5 18.98 -4.20 23.96
C LEU A 5 19.36 -5.08 25.16
N ASN A 6 18.85 -4.72 26.34
CA ASN A 6 19.05 -5.43 27.60
C ASN A 6 17.72 -5.83 28.22
N THR A 7 17.69 -6.92 28.99
CA THR A 7 16.51 -7.27 29.79
C THR A 7 16.26 -6.21 30.87
N LYS A 8 15.06 -5.64 30.94
CA LYS A 8 14.68 -4.63 31.94
C LYS A 8 13.33 -4.92 32.55
N THR A 9 13.17 -4.51 33.81
CA THR A 9 11.88 -4.49 34.49
C THR A 9 11.33 -3.08 34.48
N ILE A 10 10.15 -2.88 33.89
CA ILE A 10 9.49 -1.57 33.77
C ILE A 10 8.07 -1.73 34.30
N GLY A 11 7.67 -0.94 35.29
CA GLY A 11 6.33 -1.02 35.88
C GLY A 11 5.98 -2.39 36.48
N GLY A 12 6.99 -3.17 36.92
CA GLY A 12 6.80 -4.53 37.45
C GLY A 12 6.75 -5.64 36.40
N GLN A 13 6.77 -5.31 35.10
CA GLN A 13 6.82 -6.28 34.01
C GLN A 13 8.25 -6.41 33.47
N ILE A 14 8.69 -7.66 33.23
CA ILE A 14 10.00 -7.95 32.64
C ILE A 14 9.89 -7.94 31.12
N TYR A 15 10.79 -7.19 30.48
CA TYR A 15 10.96 -7.11 29.04
C TYR A 15 12.33 -7.71 28.69
N PRO A 16 12.39 -8.91 28.10
CA PRO A 16 13.64 -9.56 27.72
C PRO A 16 14.40 -8.77 26.65
N ALA A 17 15.73 -8.92 26.62
CA ALA A 17 16.54 -8.44 25.50
C ALA A 17 16.01 -9.00 24.16
N GLY A 18 15.97 -8.15 23.13
CA GLY A 18 15.40 -8.42 21.81
C GLY A 18 13.89 -8.20 21.70
N SER A 19 13.16 -8.01 22.80
CA SER A 19 11.72 -7.72 22.75
C SER A 19 11.46 -6.34 22.13
N VAL A 20 10.40 -6.26 21.31
CA VAL A 20 9.91 -4.98 20.77
C VAL A 20 8.67 -4.57 21.53
N VAL A 21 8.67 -3.34 22.04
CA VAL A 21 7.65 -2.84 22.95
C VAL A 21 7.22 -1.42 22.58
N SER A 22 5.94 -1.15 22.78
CA SER A 22 5.38 0.21 22.78
C SER A 22 5.18 0.63 24.23
N LEU A 23 5.90 1.65 24.67
CA LEU A 23 5.73 2.25 25.99
C LEU A 23 5.38 3.74 25.81
N ASN A 24 5.11 4.44 26.92
CA ASN A 24 4.94 5.89 26.81
C ASN A 24 6.24 6.54 26.28
N SER A 25 6.12 7.67 25.60
CA SER A 25 7.25 8.32 24.92
C SER A 25 8.38 8.75 25.85
N ALA A 26 8.08 9.10 27.10
CA ALA A 26 9.09 9.49 28.10
C ALA A 26 9.94 8.31 28.56
N ILE A 27 9.32 7.15 28.79
CA ILE A 27 9.98 5.89 29.16
C ILE A 27 10.82 5.39 27.99
N GLU A 28 10.27 5.40 26.77
CA GLU A 28 11.02 5.04 25.57
C GLU A 28 12.26 5.92 25.40
N ALA A 29 12.14 7.24 25.59
CA ALA A 29 13.27 8.17 25.52
C ALA A 29 14.33 7.91 26.60
N GLN A 30 13.92 7.62 27.83
CA GLN A 30 14.84 7.28 28.93
C GLN A 30 15.61 5.99 28.68
N LEU A 31 14.95 4.94 28.18
CA LEU A 31 15.59 3.67 27.86
C LEU A 31 16.58 3.81 26.70
N ILE A 32 16.24 4.63 25.69
CA ILE A 32 17.18 4.96 24.60
C ILE A 32 18.37 5.75 25.13
N ALA A 33 18.14 6.80 25.93
CA ALA A 33 19.20 7.62 26.51
C ALA A 33 20.15 6.82 27.42
N SER A 34 19.63 5.76 28.07
CA SER A 34 20.39 4.85 28.91
C SER A 34 21.04 3.69 28.15
N ALA A 35 20.95 3.69 26.81
CA ALA A 35 21.44 2.62 25.93
C ALA A 35 20.86 1.22 26.25
N ASP A 36 19.69 1.17 26.89
CA ASP A 36 18.98 -0.07 27.21
C ASP A 36 18.00 -0.51 26.14
N ALA A 37 17.67 0.41 25.23
CA ALA A 37 16.84 0.13 24.07
C ALA A 37 17.30 0.95 22.86
N ALA A 38 16.97 0.48 21.67
CA ALA A 38 17.14 1.22 20.42
C ALA A 38 15.78 1.58 19.84
N ARG A 39 15.70 2.69 19.12
CA ARG A 39 14.50 3.06 18.37
C ARG A 39 14.28 2.01 17.29
N THR A 40 13.13 1.34 17.31
CA THR A 40 12.81 0.33 16.29
C THR A 40 11.84 0.90 15.31
N VAL A 41 12.31 0.94 14.07
CA VAL A 41 11.57 1.40 12.91
C VAL A 41 10.95 0.15 12.26
N LEU A 42 9.87 -0.37 12.85
CA LEU A 42 9.18 -1.54 12.29
C LEU A 42 8.19 -1.11 11.21
N PRO A 43 7.97 -1.97 10.20
CA PRO A 43 6.84 -1.82 9.30
C PRO A 43 5.53 -1.87 10.08
N ALA A 44 4.63 -0.92 9.82
CA ALA A 44 3.31 -0.85 10.42
C ALA A 44 2.23 -1.20 9.40
N LEU A 45 1.24 -1.99 9.80
CA LEU A 45 0.07 -2.24 8.96
C LEU A 45 -0.81 -0.98 8.94
N VAL A 46 -1.04 -0.43 7.76
CA VAL A 46 -1.96 0.71 7.57
C VAL A 46 -3.39 0.19 7.38
N ALA A 47 -3.56 -0.79 6.49
CA ALA A 47 -4.84 -1.43 6.25
C ALA A 47 -4.67 -2.81 5.60
N GLN A 48 -5.59 -3.72 5.88
CA GLN A 48 -5.71 -5.00 5.20
C GLN A 48 -7.18 -5.41 5.15
N ALA A 49 -7.60 -6.00 4.05
CA ALA A 49 -8.92 -6.61 3.95
C ALA A 49 -8.96 -7.67 2.86
N TYR A 50 -9.83 -8.67 3.05
CA TYR A 50 -10.06 -9.76 2.10
C TYR A 50 -11.57 -10.00 1.96
N ALA A 51 -12.28 -8.96 1.52
CA ALA A 51 -13.74 -8.92 1.52
C ALA A 51 -14.37 -9.24 0.16
N GLY A 52 -13.61 -9.19 -0.93
CA GLY A 52 -14.12 -9.38 -2.29
C GLY A 52 -14.98 -8.22 -2.77
N TRP A 53 -14.42 -7.36 -3.61
CA TRP A 53 -15.16 -6.29 -4.29
C TRP A 53 -15.18 -6.54 -5.78
N SER A 54 -16.38 -6.80 -6.31
CA SER A 54 -16.57 -7.17 -7.71
C SER A 54 -17.27 -6.08 -8.50
N ARG A 55 -16.92 -6.01 -9.78
CA ARG A 55 -17.68 -5.30 -10.81
C ARG A 55 -17.99 -6.28 -11.95
N ASP A 56 -19.25 -6.34 -12.32
CA ASP A 56 -19.73 -7.05 -13.50
C ASP A 56 -19.86 -6.08 -14.67
N SER A 57 -19.52 -6.55 -15.87
CA SER A 57 -19.70 -5.79 -17.10
C SER A 57 -21.16 -5.71 -17.50
N THR A 58 -21.59 -4.57 -18.03
CA THR A 58 -22.98 -4.31 -18.40
C THR A 58 -23.21 -4.24 -19.91
N ASN A 59 -22.16 -4.49 -20.69
CA ASN A 59 -22.10 -4.28 -22.14
C ASN A 59 -22.53 -2.87 -22.54
N SER A 60 -22.01 -1.88 -21.82
CA SER A 60 -22.35 -0.47 -22.02
C SER A 60 -21.11 0.42 -22.02
N ALA A 61 -21.26 1.66 -22.49
CA ALA A 61 -20.18 2.64 -22.48
C ALA A 61 -19.58 2.85 -21.07
N SER A 62 -20.37 2.63 -20.01
CA SER A 62 -19.90 2.75 -18.63
C SER A 62 -18.80 1.74 -18.28
N ASP A 63 -18.70 0.59 -18.97
CA ASP A 63 -17.65 -0.42 -18.77
C ASP A 63 -16.25 0.15 -19.03
N THR A 64 -16.16 1.17 -19.89
CA THR A 64 -14.90 1.87 -20.20
C THR A 64 -14.53 2.95 -19.18
N SER A 65 -15.45 3.29 -18.28
CA SER A 65 -15.22 4.25 -17.19
C SER A 65 -14.62 3.54 -15.97
N TRP A 66 -13.70 4.23 -15.30
CA TRP A 66 -13.15 3.77 -14.03
C TRP A 66 -14.23 3.71 -12.95
N VAL A 67 -14.31 2.58 -12.25
CA VAL A 67 -15.17 2.40 -11.07
C VAL A 67 -14.33 1.94 -9.90
N THR A 68 -14.54 2.59 -8.75
CA THR A 68 -13.89 2.24 -7.48
C THR A 68 -14.42 0.92 -6.95
N LEU A 69 -13.51 0.01 -6.63
CA LEU A 69 -13.79 -1.24 -5.92
C LEU A 69 -13.59 -1.06 -4.41
N ALA A 70 -12.50 -0.41 -4.01
CA ALA A 70 -12.20 -0.12 -2.61
C ALA A 70 -11.42 1.20 -2.50
N ASN A 71 -11.60 1.90 -1.38
CA ASN A 71 -10.88 3.13 -1.08
C ASN A 71 -10.33 3.08 0.35
N VAL A 72 -9.05 3.37 0.50
CA VAL A 72 -8.36 3.36 1.80
C VAL A 72 -7.73 4.72 2.02
N THR A 73 -8.06 5.37 3.13
CA THR A 73 -7.37 6.58 3.54
C THR A 73 -6.08 6.22 4.27
N VAL A 74 -4.96 6.75 3.80
CA VAL A 74 -3.69 6.83 4.53
C VAL A 74 -3.71 8.14 5.31
N PRO A 75 -3.80 8.11 6.65
CA PRO A 75 -3.87 9.32 7.45
C PRO A 75 -2.64 10.22 7.29
N ALA A 76 -2.85 11.53 7.41
CA ALA A 76 -1.81 12.54 7.47
C ALA A 76 -0.68 12.15 8.43
N GLY A 77 0.57 12.37 8.01
CA GLY A 77 1.75 12.08 8.83
C GLY A 77 2.09 10.59 8.98
N THR A 78 1.35 9.68 8.34
CA THR A 78 1.72 8.25 8.26
C THR A 78 3.05 8.09 7.52
N MET A 79 3.23 8.80 6.41
CA MET A 79 4.46 8.78 5.62
C MET A 79 5.40 9.91 6.06
N GLY A 80 6.58 9.54 6.56
CA GLY A 80 7.67 10.47 6.84
C GLY A 80 8.55 10.75 5.62
N LEU A 81 9.62 11.53 5.83
CA LEU A 81 10.69 11.64 4.83
C LEU A 81 11.32 10.26 4.63
N ASN A 82 11.63 9.90 3.38
CA ASN A 82 12.23 8.62 2.99
C ASN A 82 11.44 7.36 3.39
N SER A 83 10.20 7.50 3.87
CA SER A 83 9.34 6.36 4.16
C SER A 83 8.69 5.79 2.90
N LYS A 84 8.25 4.55 2.96
CA LYS A 84 7.62 3.84 1.87
C LYS A 84 6.33 3.15 2.29
N LEU A 85 5.30 3.20 1.44
CA LEU A 85 4.17 2.29 1.49
C LEU A 85 4.44 1.11 0.55
N VAL A 86 4.17 -0.10 1.02
CA VAL A 86 4.11 -1.31 0.19
C VAL A 86 2.65 -1.75 0.14
N ILE A 87 2.12 -1.81 -1.07
CA ILE A 87 0.73 -2.16 -1.35
C ILE A 87 0.74 -3.48 -2.11
N ILE A 88 0.05 -4.48 -1.57
CA ILE A 88 -0.15 -5.76 -2.24
C ILE A 88 -1.65 -5.90 -2.49
N SER A 89 -2.05 -6.21 -3.72
CA SER A 89 -3.44 -6.43 -4.10
C SER A 89 -3.59 -7.72 -4.88
N ASP A 90 -4.69 -8.43 -4.64
CA ASP A 90 -5.01 -9.70 -5.28
C ASP A 90 -6.31 -9.58 -6.08
N TYR A 91 -6.27 -9.98 -7.34
CA TYR A 91 -7.38 -9.84 -8.27
C TYR A 91 -7.72 -11.17 -8.94
N ASP A 92 -9.01 -11.36 -9.15
CA ASP A 92 -9.61 -12.42 -9.97
C ASP A 92 -10.43 -11.78 -11.09
N TYR A 93 -10.41 -12.38 -12.27
CA TYR A 93 -11.18 -11.89 -13.41
C TYR A 93 -11.57 -13.01 -14.36
N THR A 94 -12.66 -12.78 -15.10
CA THR A 94 -13.08 -13.70 -16.17
C THR A 94 -11.94 -13.89 -17.18
N SER A 95 -11.47 -15.12 -17.36
CA SER A 95 -10.44 -15.42 -18.36
C SER A 95 -11.04 -15.34 -19.76
N SER A 96 -10.68 -14.30 -20.51
CA SER A 96 -11.20 -14.06 -21.86
C SER A 96 -10.26 -13.16 -22.66
N ALA A 97 -10.48 -13.04 -23.97
CA ALA A 97 -9.73 -12.12 -24.82
C ALA A 97 -10.02 -10.64 -24.53
N VAL A 98 -11.06 -10.33 -23.75
CA VAL A 98 -11.43 -8.95 -23.40
C VAL A 98 -10.35 -8.37 -22.48
N GLN A 99 -9.81 -7.22 -22.89
CA GLN A 99 -8.85 -6.47 -22.11
C GLN A 99 -9.50 -5.80 -20.89
N LYS A 100 -8.85 -6.00 -19.76
CA LYS A 100 -9.27 -5.56 -18.42
C LYS A 100 -8.16 -4.73 -17.81
N TYR A 101 -8.54 -3.76 -17.00
CA TYR A 101 -7.62 -2.88 -16.29
C TYR A 101 -8.00 -2.84 -14.81
N PRO A 102 -7.46 -3.72 -13.97
CA PRO A 102 -7.34 -3.40 -12.54
C PRO A 102 -6.39 -2.21 -12.41
N GLY A 103 -6.73 -1.23 -11.57
CA GLY A 103 -5.93 -0.01 -11.42
C GLY A 103 -5.91 0.49 -9.98
N VAL A 104 -4.90 1.30 -9.68
CA VAL A 104 -4.72 1.93 -8.36
C VAL A 104 -4.38 3.40 -8.52
N ASP A 105 -5.05 4.23 -7.73
CA ASP A 105 -4.75 5.66 -7.61
C ASP A 105 -4.11 5.99 -6.27
N TRP A 106 -3.27 7.02 -6.29
CA TRP A 106 -2.64 7.64 -5.14
C TRP A 106 -2.99 9.11 -5.12
N GLY A 107 -3.74 9.56 -4.12
CA GLY A 107 -4.20 10.96 -4.03
C GLY A 107 -5.03 11.39 -5.25
N GLY A 108 -5.74 10.47 -5.89
CA GLY A 108 -6.53 10.71 -7.10
C GLY A 108 -5.74 10.62 -8.43
N LEU A 109 -4.44 10.37 -8.39
CA LEU A 109 -3.61 10.17 -9.58
C LEU A 109 -3.45 8.68 -9.87
N ASN A 110 -3.78 8.27 -11.11
CA ASN A 110 -3.61 6.89 -11.52
C ASN A 110 -2.14 6.57 -11.76
N PHE A 111 -1.59 5.67 -10.94
CA PHE A 111 -0.20 5.25 -11.04
C PHE A 111 -0.03 3.78 -11.42
N ALA A 112 -1.11 3.00 -11.38
CA ALA A 112 -1.10 1.62 -11.84
C ALA A 112 -2.38 1.30 -12.62
N GLY A 113 -2.20 0.55 -13.71
CA GLY A 113 -3.28 0.09 -14.59
C GLY A 113 -2.84 -1.04 -15.52
N PRO A 114 -2.32 -2.18 -15.01
CA PRO A 114 -1.91 -3.29 -15.85
C PRO A 114 -3.03 -3.73 -16.77
N THR A 115 -2.67 -4.09 -18.00
CA THR A 115 -3.61 -4.69 -18.94
C THR A 115 -3.56 -6.20 -18.80
N VAL A 116 -4.70 -6.82 -18.53
CA VAL A 116 -4.85 -8.28 -18.43
C VAL A 116 -5.99 -8.76 -19.34
N SER A 117 -5.95 -10.02 -19.74
CA SER A 117 -6.97 -10.61 -20.61
C SER A 117 -7.17 -12.09 -20.29
N ALA A 118 -6.50 -13.00 -21.01
CA ALA A 118 -6.64 -14.45 -20.91
C ALA A 118 -5.89 -15.04 -19.69
N SER A 119 -6.05 -14.43 -18.52
CA SER A 119 -5.61 -14.94 -17.23
C SER A 119 -6.78 -14.94 -16.26
N GLY A 120 -6.80 -15.88 -15.32
CA GLY A 120 -7.85 -15.97 -14.30
C GLY A 120 -7.66 -15.00 -13.14
N GLY A 121 -6.43 -14.55 -12.88
CA GLY A 121 -6.14 -13.63 -11.79
C GLY A 121 -4.70 -13.14 -11.80
N ALA A 122 -4.39 -12.19 -10.93
CA ALA A 122 -3.01 -11.78 -10.65
C ALA A 122 -2.89 -11.10 -9.29
N LYS A 123 -1.68 -11.16 -8.76
CA LYS A 123 -1.25 -10.41 -7.60
C LYS A 123 -0.30 -9.30 -8.04
N TYR A 124 -0.52 -8.10 -7.52
CA TYR A 124 0.33 -6.94 -7.79
C TYR A 124 0.97 -6.44 -6.50
N LEU A 125 2.18 -5.91 -6.63
CA LEU A 125 2.92 -5.25 -5.57
C LEU A 125 3.33 -3.87 -6.06
N TYR A 126 2.96 -2.84 -5.34
CA TYR A 126 3.31 -1.45 -5.62
C TYR A 126 4.07 -0.86 -4.44
N GLU A 127 4.98 0.06 -4.71
CA GLU A 127 5.73 0.75 -3.68
C GLU A 127 5.65 2.25 -3.89
N ILE A 128 5.25 3.01 -2.87
CA ILE A 128 5.18 4.48 -2.92
C ILE A 128 6.15 5.02 -1.89
N ALA A 129 7.23 5.68 -2.32
CA ALA A 129 8.27 6.18 -1.43
C ALA A 129 8.37 7.71 -1.49
N ASN A 130 8.32 8.37 -0.34
CA ASN A 130 8.65 9.80 -0.23
C ASN A 130 10.14 9.99 -0.54
N ALA A 131 10.48 10.81 -1.52
CA ALA A 131 11.86 11.02 -1.97
C ALA A 131 12.49 12.24 -1.27
N ASN A 132 12.80 12.10 0.02
CA ASN A 132 13.24 13.20 0.89
C ASN A 132 12.32 14.45 0.83
N SER A 133 11.05 14.24 0.51
CA SER A 133 10.02 15.27 0.43
C SER A 133 8.68 14.63 0.73
N LEU A 134 7.85 15.34 1.50
CA LEU A 134 6.47 14.92 1.77
C LEU A 134 5.53 15.18 0.60
N ALA A 135 5.96 15.97 -0.39
CA ALA A 135 5.18 16.35 -1.56
C ALA A 135 5.65 15.69 -2.86
N ILE A 136 6.69 14.85 -2.82
CA ILE A 136 7.23 14.17 -4.00
C ILE A 136 7.44 12.69 -3.68
N GLN A 137 6.74 11.84 -4.41
CA GLN A 137 6.82 10.39 -4.29
C GLN A 137 7.43 9.77 -5.54
N LYS A 138 8.25 8.75 -5.31
CA LYS A 138 8.61 7.77 -6.33
C LYS A 138 7.71 6.56 -6.16
N ILE A 139 7.00 6.22 -7.21
CA ILE A 139 6.19 5.00 -7.27
C ILE A 139 6.99 3.97 -8.06
N LEU A 140 7.29 2.86 -7.41
CA LEU A 140 8.08 1.77 -7.97
C LEU A 140 7.19 0.55 -8.17
N ASN A 141 7.54 -0.24 -9.18
CA ASN A 141 6.90 -1.52 -9.46
C ASN A 141 5.40 -1.38 -9.80
N SER A 142 5.04 -0.38 -10.60
CA SER A 142 3.64 -0.12 -10.99
C SER A 142 2.98 -1.32 -11.69
N THR A 143 3.74 -2.22 -12.33
CA THR A 143 3.22 -3.50 -12.89
C THR A 143 4.26 -4.61 -13.13
N SER A 144 5.55 -4.34 -13.05
CA SER A 144 6.60 -5.25 -13.51
C SER A 144 7.90 -5.10 -12.70
N TYR A 145 8.28 -6.16 -11.99
CA TYR A 145 9.52 -6.19 -11.23
C TYR A 145 10.68 -6.53 -12.18
N GLY A 146 11.48 -5.51 -12.51
CA GLY A 146 12.68 -5.64 -13.35
C GLY A 146 12.56 -5.05 -14.76
N GLY A 147 13.62 -4.35 -15.18
CA GLY A 147 14.03 -4.12 -16.58
C GLY A 147 13.09 -3.40 -17.55
N THR A 148 11.91 -2.94 -17.13
CA THR A 148 10.89 -2.34 -17.99
C THR A 148 10.91 -0.81 -17.89
N SER A 149 10.81 -0.11 -19.04
CA SER A 149 10.66 1.35 -19.06
C SER A 149 9.34 1.74 -18.38
N GLY A 150 9.36 2.70 -17.45
CA GLY A 150 8.19 3.06 -16.65
C GLY A 150 8.07 2.28 -15.33
N GLY A 151 9.09 1.50 -14.94
CA GLY A 151 9.10 0.84 -13.63
C GLY A 151 9.19 1.80 -12.44
N HIS A 152 9.57 3.06 -12.68
CA HIS A 152 9.62 4.15 -11.69
C HIS A 152 8.90 5.38 -12.24
N ASP A 153 7.83 5.78 -11.57
CA ASP A 153 7.10 7.01 -11.88
C ASP A 153 7.26 8.01 -10.73
N THR A 154 7.22 9.31 -11.05
CA THR A 154 7.24 10.37 -10.03
C THR A 154 5.89 11.05 -9.97
N TYR A 155 5.32 11.11 -8.77
CA TYR A 155 4.05 11.78 -8.49
C TYR A 155 4.23 12.81 -7.39
N ALA A 156 3.36 13.83 -7.39
CA ALA A 156 3.36 14.87 -6.39
C ALA A 156 2.02 14.83 -5.63
N VAL A 157 1.99 14.11 -4.52
CA VAL A 157 0.90 14.10 -3.55
C VAL A 157 1.46 14.58 -2.20
N ASP A 158 0.79 15.54 -1.57
CA ASP A 158 1.22 16.05 -0.28
C ASP A 158 0.78 15.12 0.86
N THR A 159 1.74 14.38 1.41
CA THR A 159 1.54 13.41 2.50
C THR A 159 1.49 14.04 3.89
N THR A 160 1.58 15.38 3.97
CA THR A 160 1.21 16.11 5.20
C THR A 160 -0.30 16.12 5.44
N TYR A 161 -1.10 15.76 4.43
CA TYR A 161 -2.54 15.58 4.51
C TYR A 161 -2.95 14.11 4.28
N ASP A 162 -4.21 13.80 4.57
CA ASP A 162 -4.79 12.50 4.26
C ASP A 162 -4.71 12.23 2.75
N ALA A 163 -4.20 11.06 2.38
CA ALA A 163 -4.07 10.64 1.00
C ALA A 163 -4.83 9.32 0.78
N ALA A 164 -5.58 9.23 -0.30
CA ALA A 164 -6.34 8.02 -0.62
C ALA A 164 -5.54 7.07 -1.51
N ILE A 165 -5.59 5.77 -1.19
CA ILE A 165 -5.30 4.68 -2.10
C ILE A 165 -6.64 4.15 -2.62
N THR A 166 -6.89 4.31 -3.92
CA THR A 166 -8.16 3.90 -4.53
C THR A 166 -7.92 2.74 -5.48
N PHE A 167 -8.46 1.56 -5.15
CA PHE A 167 -8.49 0.41 -6.06
C PHE A 167 -9.69 0.54 -6.98
N LYS A 168 -9.47 0.42 -8.28
CA LYS A 168 -10.50 0.63 -9.30
C LYS A 168 -10.35 -0.34 -10.46
N CYS A 169 -11.36 -0.42 -11.31
CA CYS A 169 -11.29 -1.22 -12.52
C CYS A 169 -12.10 -0.64 -13.69
N LYS A 170 -11.74 -1.09 -14.90
CA LYS A 170 -12.51 -0.90 -16.14
C LYS A 170 -12.18 -1.97 -17.17
N TRP A 171 -12.92 -1.98 -18.27
CA TRP A 171 -12.60 -2.71 -19.50
C TRP A 171 -12.12 -1.76 -20.60
N ALA A 172 -11.44 -2.29 -21.62
CA ALA A 172 -11.02 -1.50 -22.79
C ALA A 172 -12.20 -0.99 -23.62
N ALA A 173 -13.28 -1.77 -23.66
CA ALA A 173 -14.48 -1.56 -24.45
C ALA A 173 -15.70 -2.08 -23.68
N PRO A 174 -16.93 -1.75 -24.10
CA PRO A 174 -18.14 -2.44 -23.63
C PRO A 174 -17.94 -3.96 -23.69
N ALA A 175 -18.23 -4.64 -22.59
CA ALA A 175 -17.98 -6.06 -22.46
C ALA A 175 -19.21 -6.79 -21.93
N ALA A 176 -19.41 -8.03 -22.33
CA ALA A 176 -20.54 -8.85 -21.88
C ALA A 176 -20.02 -10.04 -21.07
N SER A 177 -20.70 -10.34 -19.97
CA SER A 177 -20.40 -11.51 -19.11
C SER A 177 -18.97 -11.54 -18.54
N GLU A 178 -18.36 -10.37 -18.36
CA GLU A 178 -17.06 -10.23 -17.72
C GLU A 178 -17.22 -9.79 -16.26
N ARG A 179 -16.31 -10.24 -15.40
CA ARG A 179 -16.21 -9.84 -14.00
C ARG A 179 -14.76 -9.49 -13.67
N ILE A 180 -14.56 -8.44 -12.87
CA ILE A 180 -13.29 -8.11 -12.23
C ILE A 180 -13.55 -8.03 -10.72
N THR A 181 -12.78 -8.76 -9.93
CA THR A 181 -12.89 -8.81 -8.46
C THR A 181 -11.55 -8.47 -7.82
N LEU A 182 -11.54 -7.49 -6.92
CA LEU A 182 -10.46 -7.32 -5.94
C LEU A 182 -10.75 -8.28 -4.79
N LEU A 183 -9.99 -9.38 -4.71
CA LEU A 183 -10.15 -10.38 -3.64
C LEU A 183 -9.75 -9.79 -2.29
N GLY A 184 -8.65 -9.04 -2.27
CA GLY A 184 -8.18 -8.35 -1.09
C GLY A 184 -6.90 -7.55 -1.31
N TYR A 185 -6.48 -6.86 -0.27
CA TYR A 185 -5.27 -6.05 -0.26
C TYR A 185 -4.61 -6.01 1.11
N SER A 186 -3.34 -5.64 1.15
CA SER A 186 -2.62 -5.21 2.35
C SER A 186 -1.73 -4.01 2.03
N ILE A 187 -1.67 -3.06 2.96
CA ILE A 187 -0.93 -1.82 2.85
C ILE A 187 -0.07 -1.69 4.10
N TRP A 188 1.25 -1.67 3.90
CA TRP A 188 2.24 -1.61 4.96
C TRP A 188 3.08 -0.35 4.81
N HIS A 189 3.28 0.36 5.91
CA HIS A 189 4.18 1.49 6.00
C HIS A 189 5.54 1.04 6.53
N TYR A 190 6.59 1.26 5.75
CA TYR A 190 8.00 1.08 6.11
C TYR A 190 8.57 2.46 6.40
N PRO A 191 8.89 2.79 7.66
CA PRO A 191 9.35 4.13 7.98
C PRO A 191 10.78 4.36 7.46
N GLY A 192 11.05 5.60 7.04
CA GLY A 192 12.33 6.02 6.52
C GLY A 192 13.36 6.31 7.62
N SER A 193 14.63 6.26 7.24
CA SER A 193 15.77 6.74 8.05
C SER A 193 16.29 8.08 7.54
#